data_AF-A0A8T0SZK9-F1
#
_entry.id   AF-A0A8T0SZK9-F1
#
_cell.length_a   1.000
_cell.length_b   1.000
_cell.length_c   1.000
_cell.angle_alpha   90.00
_cell.angle_beta   90.00
_cell.angle_gamma   90.00
#
_symmetry.space_group_name_H-M   'P 1'
#
loop_
_entity.id
_entity.type
_entity.pdbx_description
1 polymer ?
#
loop_
_entity_poly.entity_id
_entity_poly.type
_entity_poly.pdbx_seq_one_letter_code
_entity_poly.pdbx_strand_id
1 'polypeptide(L)'
;MFDAVISLEVIEHVANPLEFCQSLSALAVPNGATVVSTINRSMRAYATAIVAAEYILRWLPKGTHEWSKLVTPEELALMLQKASVSVEEMAGFVYNPLSGEWSLSDDISVNYIAFGVKKSGTPSTDGAEARLP
;
A
#
# COMPACT_ATOMS: atom_id res chain seq x y z
N MET A 1 -19.49 -2.27 4.75
CA MET A 1 -18.55 -1.22 4.33
C MET A 1 -18.03 -0.51 5.56
N PHE A 2 -16.86 0.11 5.49
CA PHE A 2 -16.13 0.72 6.61
C PHE A 2 -15.64 2.12 6.27
N ASP A 3 -15.55 2.99 7.29
CA ASP A 3 -15.00 4.34 7.16
C ASP A 3 -13.48 4.33 6.90
N ALA A 4 -12.80 3.29 7.36
CA ALA A 4 -11.39 3.05 7.13
C ALA A 4 -11.10 1.56 6.91
N VAL A 5 -10.23 1.25 5.97
CA VAL A 5 -9.68 -0.09 5.71
C VAL A 5 -8.16 0.00 5.82
N ILE A 6 -7.56 -0.85 6.65
CA ILE A 6 -6.13 -0.84 6.93
C ILE A 6 -5.57 -2.23 6.64
N SER A 7 -4.51 -2.31 5.85
CA SER A 7 -3.82 -3.54 5.49
C SER A 7 -2.31 -3.36 5.62
N LEU A 8 -1.68 -4.02 6.58
CA LEU A 8 -0.27 -3.83 6.90
C LEU A 8 0.53 -5.09 6.57
N GLU A 9 1.55 -4.97 5.71
CA GLU A 9 2.47 -6.06 5.34
C GLU A 9 1.76 -7.30 4.77
N VAL A 10 0.79 -7.08 3.88
CA VAL A 10 -0.01 -8.15 3.26
C VAL A 10 0.15 -8.23 1.75
N ILE A 11 0.32 -7.10 1.05
CA ILE A 11 0.17 -7.03 -0.41
C ILE A 11 1.24 -7.82 -1.17
N GLU A 12 2.43 -7.96 -0.60
CA GLU A 12 3.52 -8.79 -1.13
C GLU A 12 3.27 -10.30 -1.02
N HIS A 13 2.25 -10.71 -0.25
CA HIS A 13 1.92 -12.11 -0.02
C HIS A 13 0.66 -12.58 -0.76
N VAL A 14 -0.07 -11.67 -1.41
CA VAL A 14 -1.28 -12.04 -2.17
C VAL A 14 -0.94 -12.53 -3.58
N ALA A 15 -1.82 -13.36 -4.15
CA ALA A 15 -1.65 -13.87 -5.51
C ALA A 15 -1.83 -12.79 -6.59
N ASN A 16 -2.71 -11.81 -6.34
CA ASN A 16 -3.04 -10.74 -7.29
C ASN A 16 -3.17 -9.39 -6.55
N PRO A 17 -2.11 -8.57 -6.52
CA PRO A 17 -2.10 -7.28 -5.83
C PRO A 17 -3.18 -6.28 -6.31
N LEU A 18 -3.52 -6.28 -7.60
CA LEU A 18 -4.54 -5.37 -8.12
C LEU A 18 -5.94 -5.75 -7.64
N GLU A 19 -6.29 -7.04 -7.70
CA GLU A 19 -7.55 -7.56 -7.19
C GLU A 19 -7.68 -7.36 -5.67
N PHE A 20 -6.57 -7.46 -4.96
CA PHE A 20 -6.49 -7.12 -3.55
C PHE A 20 -6.82 -5.64 -3.30
N CYS A 21 -6.21 -4.71 -4.03
CA CYS A 21 -6.54 -3.28 -3.94
C CYS A 21 -8.02 -2.99 -4.26
N GLN A 22 -8.59 -3.68 -5.25
CA GLN A 22 -10.03 -3.59 -5.56
C GLN A 22 -10.90 -4.07 -4.40
N SER A 23 -10.49 -5.14 -3.72
CA SER A 23 -11.18 -5.65 -2.53
C SER A 23 -11.12 -4.67 -1.37
N LEU A 24 -9.96 -4.06 -1.10
CA LEU A 24 -9.82 -3.01 -0.08
C LEU A 24 -10.76 -1.83 -0.38
N SER A 25 -10.77 -1.36 -1.63
CA SER A 25 -11.66 -0.30 -2.08
C SER A 25 -13.14 -0.68 -1.95
N ALA A 26 -13.53 -1.91 -2.29
CA ALA A 26 -14.92 -2.38 -2.16
C ALA A 26 -15.41 -2.39 -0.70
N LEU A 27 -14.51 -2.61 0.26
CA LEU A 27 -14.83 -2.57 1.68
C LEU A 27 -14.97 -1.14 2.21
N ALA A 28 -14.27 -0.17 1.64
CA ALA A 28 -14.36 1.24 2.05
C ALA A 28 -15.64 1.94 1.52
N VAL A 29 -16.24 2.80 2.35
CA VAL A 29 -17.30 3.72 1.91
C VAL A 29 -16.72 4.77 0.95
N PRO A 30 -17.54 5.43 0.09
CA PRO A 30 -17.09 6.62 -0.64
C PRO A 30 -16.50 7.67 0.31
N ASN A 31 -15.36 8.25 -0.05
CA ASN A 31 -14.54 9.14 0.78
C ASN A 31 -13.97 8.49 2.05
N GLY A 32 -14.08 7.16 2.19
CA GLY A 32 -13.44 6.40 3.26
C GLY A 32 -11.94 6.23 3.04
N ALA A 33 -11.22 6.04 4.14
CA ALA A 33 -9.77 5.87 4.15
C ALA A 33 -9.37 4.45 3.74
N THR A 34 -8.28 4.34 2.99
CA THR A 34 -7.56 3.10 2.71
C THR A 34 -6.10 3.30 3.06
N VAL A 35 -5.56 2.45 3.93
CA VAL A 35 -4.16 2.50 4.37
C VAL A 35 -3.49 1.18 4.05
N VAL A 36 -2.35 1.22 3.37
CA VAL A 36 -1.58 0.03 3.00
C VAL A 36 -0.12 0.23 3.36
N SER A 37 0.51 -0.73 4.05
CA SER A 37 1.96 -0.75 4.26
C SER A 37 2.62 -1.99 3.67
N THR A 38 3.88 -1.85 3.27
CA THR A 38 4.74 -2.95 2.80
C THR A 38 6.22 -2.53 2.75
N ILE A 39 7.11 -3.50 2.57
CA ILE A 39 8.51 -3.27 2.23
C ILE A 39 8.63 -2.84 0.76
N ASN A 40 9.42 -1.79 0.51
CA ASN A 40 9.67 -1.29 -0.83
C ASN A 40 10.56 -2.27 -1.61
N ARG A 41 10.23 -2.55 -2.87
CA ARG A 41 11.14 -3.20 -3.81
C ARG A 41 12.25 -2.23 -4.27
N SER A 42 13.22 -1.96 -3.39
CA SER A 42 14.38 -1.10 -3.67
C SER A 42 15.67 -1.71 -3.15
N MET A 43 16.79 -1.53 -3.87
CA MET A 43 18.08 -2.20 -3.53
C MET A 43 18.49 -1.95 -2.08
N ARG A 44 18.09 -0.79 -1.53
CA ARG A 44 18.30 -0.44 -0.14
C ARG A 44 17.46 -1.30 0.80
N ALA A 45 16.18 -1.55 0.49
CA ALA A 45 15.33 -2.45 1.28
C ALA A 45 15.88 -3.88 1.33
N TYR A 46 16.38 -4.39 0.20
CA TYR A 46 17.06 -5.68 0.15
C TYR A 46 18.26 -5.72 1.09
N ALA A 47 19.16 -4.74 0.95
CA ALA A 47 20.40 -4.68 1.71
C ALA A 47 20.21 -4.41 3.20
N THR A 48 19.14 -3.69 3.59
CA THR A 48 18.90 -3.26 4.97
C THR A 48 17.83 -4.08 5.66
N ALA A 49 16.58 -4.02 5.19
CA ALA A 49 15.45 -4.66 5.88
C ALA A 49 15.51 -6.19 5.80
N ILE A 50 15.70 -6.76 4.61
CA ILE A 50 15.70 -8.22 4.44
C ILE A 50 16.93 -8.84 5.11
N VAL A 51 18.12 -8.30 4.84
CA VAL A 51 19.36 -8.80 5.45
C VAL A 51 19.34 -8.63 6.98
N ALA A 52 18.94 -7.46 7.49
CA ALA A 52 18.91 -7.27 8.94
C ALA A 52 17.87 -8.18 9.62
N ALA A 53 16.62 -8.22 9.12
CA ALA A 53 15.55 -8.95 9.78
C ALA A 53 15.71 -10.48 9.70
N GLU A 54 16.09 -11.02 8.54
CA GLU A 54 16.14 -12.47 8.32
C GLU A 54 17.52 -13.09 8.64
N TYR A 55 18.61 -12.37 8.39
CA TYR A 55 19.96 -12.94 8.48
C TYR A 55 20.71 -12.54 9.74
N ILE A 56 20.55 -11.29 10.20
CA ILE A 56 21.28 -10.76 11.37
C ILE A 56 20.46 -10.97 12.64
N LEU A 57 19.28 -10.35 12.70
CA LEU A 57 18.43 -10.31 13.90
C LEU A 57 17.58 -11.58 14.07
N ARG A 58 17.38 -12.34 12.98
CA ARG A 58 16.58 -13.57 12.93
C ARG A 58 15.16 -13.38 13.48
N TRP A 59 14.58 -12.21 13.23
CA TRP A 59 13.19 -11.91 13.60
C TRP A 59 12.19 -12.70 12.75
N LEU A 60 12.59 -13.07 11.52
CA LEU A 60 11.75 -13.80 10.58
C LEU A 60 12.51 -14.98 9.94
N PRO A 61 11.80 -16.04 9.52
CA PRO A 61 12.39 -17.11 8.71
C PRO A 61 13.05 -16.58 7.44
N LYS A 62 14.06 -17.30 6.94
CA LYS A 62 14.69 -16.96 5.67
C LYS A 62 13.70 -17.15 4.52
N GLY A 63 13.65 -16.18 3.61
CA GLY A 63 12.75 -16.19 2.46
C GLY A 63 11.33 -15.74 2.78
N THR A 64 11.09 -15.13 3.95
CA THR A 64 9.81 -14.47 4.23
C THR A 64 9.55 -13.34 3.23
N HIS A 65 10.59 -12.60 2.85
CA HIS A 65 10.49 -11.59 1.79
C HIS A 65 11.14 -12.07 0.49
N GLU A 66 10.31 -12.51 -0.44
CA GLU A 66 10.73 -12.71 -1.82
C GLU A 66 10.77 -11.37 -2.54
N TRP A 67 11.96 -10.90 -2.86
CA TRP A 67 12.18 -9.63 -3.54
C TRP A 67 11.27 -9.36 -4.74
N SER A 68 11.03 -10.39 -5.58
CA SER A 68 10.19 -10.26 -6.78
C SER A 68 8.72 -10.00 -6.47
N LYS A 69 8.26 -10.26 -5.25
CA LYS A 69 6.88 -10.02 -4.80
C LYS A 69 6.70 -8.68 -4.09
N LEU A 70 7.77 -8.01 -3.71
CA LEU A 70 7.69 -6.67 -3.13
C LEU A 70 7.13 -5.67 -4.14
N VAL A 71 6.41 -4.67 -3.64
CA VAL A 71 5.69 -3.69 -4.46
C VAL A 71 6.35 -2.32 -4.30
N THR A 72 6.67 -1.64 -5.41
CA THR A 72 7.18 -0.26 -5.32
C THR A 72 6.06 0.72 -4.97
N PRO A 73 6.37 1.89 -4.38
CA PRO A 73 5.39 2.94 -4.13
C PRO A 73 4.54 3.30 -5.36
N GLU A 74 5.17 3.40 -6.53
CA GLU A 74 4.50 3.76 -7.79
C GLU A 74 3.56 2.65 -8.27
N GLU A 75 3.96 1.39 -8.11
CA GLU A 75 3.11 0.23 -8.43
C GLU A 75 1.88 0.20 -7.54
N LEU A 76 2.05 0.40 -6.22
CA LEU A 76 0.92 0.47 -5.28
C LEU A 76 -0.01 1.64 -5.66
N ALA A 77 0.55 2.83 -5.86
CA ALA A 77 -0.23 4.02 -6.21
C ALA A 77 -1.07 3.81 -7.47
N LEU A 78 -0.49 3.20 -8.51
CA LEU A 78 -1.21 2.89 -9.75
C LEU A 78 -2.32 1.85 -9.52
N MET A 79 -2.07 0.81 -8.71
CA MET A 79 -3.08 -0.21 -8.41
C MET A 79 -4.24 0.34 -7.58
N LEU A 80 -3.94 1.16 -6.57
CA LEU A 80 -4.95 1.86 -5.78
C LEU A 80 -5.75 2.84 -6.64
N GLN A 81 -5.09 3.58 -7.52
CA GLN A 81 -5.78 4.48 -8.47
C GLN A 81 -6.74 3.72 -9.37
N LYS A 82 -6.32 2.57 -9.93
CA LYS A 82 -7.19 1.68 -10.71
C LYS A 82 -8.36 1.10 -9.89
N ALA A 83 -8.17 0.97 -8.58
CA ALA A 83 -9.21 0.58 -7.63
C ALA A 83 -10.07 1.76 -7.14
N SER A 84 -9.98 2.94 -7.77
CA SER A 84 -10.70 4.17 -7.37
C SER A 84 -10.29 4.73 -6.01
N VAL A 85 -9.08 4.44 -5.54
CA VAL A 85 -8.47 5.05 -4.34
C VAL A 85 -7.40 6.05 -4.79
N SER A 86 -7.56 7.31 -4.40
CA SER A 86 -6.56 8.36 -4.60
C SER A 86 -5.53 8.28 -3.49
N VAL A 87 -4.25 8.05 -3.80
CA VAL A 87 -3.21 8.13 -2.77
C VAL A 87 -2.88 9.60 -2.53
N GLU A 88 -2.99 10.02 -1.28
CA GLU A 88 -2.78 11.42 -0.87
C GLU A 88 -1.42 11.60 -0.19
N GLU A 89 -0.96 10.59 0.56
CA GLU A 89 0.28 10.68 1.32
C GLU A 89 0.99 9.33 1.42
N MET A 90 2.32 9.37 1.50
CA MET A 90 3.15 8.22 1.84
C MET A 90 4.24 8.62 2.82
N ALA A 91 4.57 7.73 3.75
CA ALA A 91 5.69 7.88 4.68
C ALA A 91 6.39 6.53 4.88
N GLY A 92 7.66 6.55 5.24
CA GLY A 92 8.42 5.38 5.68
C GLY A 92 8.46 5.26 7.20
N PHE A 93 8.89 4.11 7.70
CA PHE A 93 9.20 3.85 9.10
C PHE A 93 10.70 3.65 9.29
N VAL A 94 11.25 4.31 10.31
CA VAL A 94 12.65 4.14 10.73
C VAL A 94 12.70 3.74 12.20
N TYR A 95 13.59 2.80 12.52
CA TYR A 95 13.86 2.36 13.88
C TYR A 95 15.16 2.98 14.39
N ASN A 96 15.11 3.63 15.55
CA ASN A 96 16.29 4.12 16.24
C ASN A 96 16.76 3.06 17.26
N PRO A 97 17.91 2.39 17.05
CA PRO A 97 18.38 1.34 17.95
C PRO A 97 18.88 1.87 19.30
N LEU A 98 19.20 3.17 19.41
CA LEU A 98 19.66 3.77 20.65
C LEU A 98 18.50 4.09 21.60
N SER A 99 17.38 4.58 21.06
CA SER A 99 16.17 4.85 21.86
C SER A 99 15.21 3.65 21.90
N GLY A 100 15.31 2.73 20.96
CA GLY A 100 14.36 1.61 20.80
C GLY A 100 13.01 2.03 20.23
N GLU A 101 12.93 3.21 19.60
CA GLU A 101 11.69 3.80 19.14
C GLU A 101 11.55 3.76 17.61
N TRP A 102 10.31 3.67 17.15
CA TRP A 102 9.94 3.81 15.74
C TRP A 102 9.41 5.22 15.48
N SER A 103 9.76 5.79 14.34
CA SER A 103 9.20 7.07 13.88
C SER A 103 8.83 7.01 12.40
N LEU A 104 7.91 7.89 11.99
CA LEU A 104 7.68 8.17 10.58
C LEU A 104 8.88 8.90 9.98
N SER A 105 9.05 8.77 8.67
CA SER A 105 10.14 9.31 7.88
C SER A 105 9.65 9.66 6.48
N ASP A 106 10.24 10.69 5.86
CA ASP A 106 10.01 10.97 4.44
C ASP A 106 10.75 9.97 3.52
N ASP A 107 11.65 9.17 4.08
CA ASP A 107 12.41 8.16 3.35
C ASP A 107 11.60 6.86 3.16
N ILE A 108 10.92 6.77 2.01
CA ILE A 108 10.15 5.58 1.59
C ILE A 108 11.00 4.52 0.88
N SER A 109 12.32 4.66 0.84
CA SER A 109 13.17 3.76 0.05
C SER A 109 13.31 2.36 0.66
N VAL A 110 12.97 2.14 1.93
CA VAL A 110 13.07 0.82 2.58
C VAL A 110 11.71 0.18 2.75
N ASN A 111 10.77 0.92 3.31
CA ASN A 111 9.39 0.51 3.54
C ASN A 111 8.52 1.77 3.41
N TYR A 112 7.22 1.58 3.30
CA TYR A 112 6.29 2.68 3.24
C TYR A 112 4.90 2.30 3.72
N ILE A 113 4.17 3.29 4.19
CA ILE A 113 2.74 3.28 4.44
C ILE A 113 2.11 4.35 3.55
N ALA A 114 1.09 3.96 2.79
CA ALA A 114 0.34 4.83 1.92
C ALA A 114 -1.05 5.08 2.51
N PHE A 115 -1.45 6.34 2.58
CA PHE A 115 -2.80 6.77 2.89
C PHE A 115 -3.51 7.23 1.61
N GLY A 116 -4.71 6.72 1.39
CA GLY A 116 -5.54 7.14 0.28
C GLY A 116 -7.02 7.21 0.62
N VAL A 117 -7.77 7.88 -0.24
CA VAL A 117 -9.21 8.12 -0.11
C VAL A 117 -9.94 7.50 -1.29
N LYS A 118 -10.96 6.69 -1.02
CA LYS A 118 -11.83 6.15 -2.07
C LYS A 118 -12.62 7.28 -2.72
N LYS A 119 -12.44 7.48 -4.02
CA LYS A 119 -13.21 8.46 -4.78
C LYS A 119 -14.68 8.04 -4.80
N SER A 120 -15.58 8.97 -4.49
CA SER A 120 -17.00 8.79 -4.79
C SER A 120 -17.15 8.61 -6.30
N GLY A 121 -17.75 7.51 -6.75
CA GLY A 121 -18.07 7.37 -8.17
C GLY A 121 -18.95 8.53 -8.59
N THR A 122 -18.46 9.40 -9.48
CA THR A 122 -19.32 10.33 -10.20
C THR A 122 -20.29 9.46 -11.00
N PRO A 123 -21.61 9.68 -10.93
CA PRO A 123 -22.50 9.11 -11.93
C PRO A 123 -21.97 9.55 -13.30
N SER A 124 -21.59 8.61 -14.15
CA SER A 124 -21.27 8.89 -15.55
C SER A 124 -22.51 9.54 -16.18
N THR A 125 -22.42 10.82 -16.55
CA THR A 125 -23.50 11.54 -17.26
C THR A 125 -23.57 11.21 -18.75
N ASP A 126 -22.81 10.23 -19.23
CA ASP A 126 -22.85 9.77 -20.62
C ASP A 126 -24.03 8.83 -20.84
N GLY A 127 -25.22 9.37 -21.11
CA GLY A 127 -26.36 8.57 -21.54
C GLY A 127 -27.74 9.23 -21.59
N ALA A 128 -27.88 10.50 -21.21
CA ALA A 128 -29.19 11.15 -21.11
C ALA A 128 -29.43 12.27 -22.14
N GLU A 129 -29.12 12.03 -23.42
CA GLU A 129 -29.63 12.88 -24.53
C GLU A 129 -29.87 12.03 -25.78
N ALA A 130 -31.04 11.38 -25.84
CA ALA A 130 -31.73 11.04 -27.09
C ALA A 130 -33.08 10.39 -26.77
N ARG A 131 -34.09 11.21 -26.46
CA ARG A 131 -35.50 10.92 -26.77
C ARG A 131 -36.36 12.14 -26.46
N LEU A 132 -36.67 12.91 -27.50
CA LEU A 132 -37.94 13.62 -27.60
C LEU A 132 -38.55 13.25 -28.96
N PRO A 133 -39.87 12.99 -29.02
CA PRO A 133 -40.59 12.80 -30.28
C PRO A 133 -40.72 14.11 -31.07
#